data_AF-A0A9C7UYI5-F1
#
_entry.id   AF-A0A9C7UYI5-F1
#
_cell.length_a   1.000
_cell.length_b   1.000
_cell.length_c   1.000
_cell.angle_alpha   90.00
_cell.angle_beta   90.00
_cell.angle_gamma   90.00
#
_symmetry.space_group_name_H-M   'P 1'
#
loop_
_entity.id
_entity.type
_entity.pdbx_description
1 polymer ?
#
loop_
_entity_poly.entity_id
_entity_poly.type
_entity_poly.pdbx_seq_one_letter_code
_entity_poly.pdbx_strand_id
1 'polypeptide(L)'
;MKNRTAALAGVILGFLPVSVLYADGYWDVQLAAVIWGIYALGGWLILRQEDIWRTGGNRWSALLVVVAMGGSQFGVHMDLPISEKLTIALWFLVLGVAFAAAAIGVEMAETTDGQASEQDSYVPSAD
;
A
#
# COMPACT_ATOMS: atom_id res chain seq x y z
N MET A 1 -1.58 20.43 -8.28
CA MET A 1 -2.84 19.75 -8.70
C MET A 1 -2.71 18.22 -8.63
N LYS A 2 -1.64 17.60 -9.15
CA LYS A 2 -1.35 16.14 -9.10
C LYS A 2 -1.60 15.49 -7.73
N ASN A 3 -1.21 16.17 -6.64
CA ASN A 3 -1.35 15.63 -5.27
C ASN A 3 -2.80 15.53 -4.75
N ARG A 4 -3.70 16.45 -5.15
CA ARG A 4 -5.13 16.37 -4.78
C ARG A 4 -5.85 15.26 -5.53
N THR A 5 -5.51 15.08 -6.81
CA THR A 5 -6.06 14.01 -7.64
C THR A 5 -5.61 12.63 -7.16
N ALA A 6 -4.33 12.49 -6.79
CA ALA A 6 -3.80 11.27 -6.19
C ALA A 6 -4.49 10.93 -4.86
N ALA A 7 -4.75 11.92 -4.01
CA ALA A 7 -5.43 11.70 -2.73
C ALA A 7 -6.88 11.23 -2.92
N LEU A 8 -7.61 11.85 -3.85
CA LEU A 8 -8.96 11.43 -4.22
C LEU A 8 -8.98 10.01 -4.79
N ALA A 9 -8.03 9.69 -5.68
CA ALA A 9 -7.94 8.37 -6.27
C ALA A 9 -7.55 7.29 -5.23
N GLY A 10 -6.69 7.63 -4.26
CA GLY A 10 -6.45 6.79 -3.09
C GLY A 10 -7.74 6.48 -2.34
N VAL A 11 -8.50 7.51 -1.95
CA VAL A 11 -9.81 7.32 -1.27
C VAL A 11 -10.77 6.42 -2.06
N ILE A 12 -10.84 6.58 -3.38
CA ILE A 12 -11.67 5.74 -4.26
C ILE A 12 -11.18 4.28 -4.27
N LEU A 13 -9.87 4.06 -4.38
CA LEU A 13 -9.27 2.72 -4.31
C LEU A 13 -9.51 2.05 -2.95
N GLY A 14 -9.47 2.83 -1.87
CA GLY A 14 -9.78 2.36 -0.53
C GLY A 14 -11.20 1.81 -0.37
N PHE A 15 -12.16 2.29 -1.15
CA PHE A 15 -13.54 1.83 -1.09
C PHE A 15 -13.76 0.43 -1.70
N LEU A 16 -12.91 0.00 -2.64
CA LEU A 16 -13.04 -1.30 -3.31
C LEU A 16 -13.11 -2.49 -2.33
N PRO A 17 -12.11 -2.73 -1.45
CA PRO A 17 -12.15 -3.86 -0.53
C PRO A 17 -13.32 -3.76 0.46
N VAL A 18 -13.67 -2.56 0.91
CA VAL A 18 -14.81 -2.35 1.82
C VAL A 18 -16.14 -2.68 1.14
N SER A 19 -16.32 -2.28 -0.12
CA SER A 19 -17.54 -2.62 -0.87
C SER A 19 -17.69 -4.13 -1.09
N VAL A 20 -16.58 -4.86 -1.30
CA VAL A 20 -16.59 -6.32 -1.38
C VAL A 20 -16.98 -6.95 -0.04
N LEU A 21 -16.40 -6.47 1.08
CA LEU A 21 -16.73 -6.98 2.42
C LEU A 21 -18.20 -6.76 2.79
N TYR A 22 -18.75 -5.58 2.50
CA TYR A 22 -20.17 -5.31 2.75
C TYR A 22 -21.09 -6.15 1.86
N ALA A 23 -20.72 -6.36 0.58
CA ALA A 23 -21.47 -7.24 -0.32
C ALA A 23 -21.50 -8.70 0.17
N ASP A 24 -20.45 -9.13 0.86
CA ASP A 24 -20.34 -10.45 1.50
C ASP A 24 -21.02 -10.52 2.89
N GLY A 25 -21.68 -9.43 3.29
CA GLY A 25 -22.41 -9.33 4.55
C GLY A 25 -21.49 -9.32 5.78
N TYR A 26 -20.28 -8.77 5.64
CA TYR A 26 -19.41 -8.40 6.75
C TYR A 26 -19.75 -6.97 7.22
N TRP A 27 -20.05 -6.82 8.52
CA TRP A 27 -20.62 -5.58 9.08
C TRP A 27 -19.78 -4.96 10.21
N ASP A 28 -18.56 -5.44 10.43
CA ASP A 28 -17.66 -4.80 11.39
C ASP A 28 -17.11 -3.49 10.81
N VAL A 29 -17.68 -2.39 11.29
CA VAL A 29 -17.34 -1.03 10.84
C VAL A 29 -15.91 -0.66 11.23
N GLN A 30 -15.38 -1.15 12.36
CA GLN A 30 -14.04 -0.81 12.82
C GLN A 30 -12.99 -1.45 11.91
N LEU A 31 -13.12 -2.75 11.63
CA LEU A 31 -12.17 -3.42 10.74
C LEU A 31 -12.30 -2.90 9.30
N ALA A 32 -13.51 -2.64 8.82
CA ALA A 32 -13.74 -2.06 7.50
C ALA A 32 -13.08 -0.67 7.37
N ALA A 33 -13.15 0.18 8.40
CA ALA A 33 -12.51 1.49 8.39
C ALA A 33 -10.98 1.40 8.35
N VAL A 34 -10.40 0.44 9.07
CA VAL A 34 -8.95 0.17 9.04
C VAL A 34 -8.52 -0.29 7.64
N ILE A 35 -9.24 -1.26 7.06
CA ILE A 35 -8.98 -1.75 5.70
C ILE A 35 -9.08 -0.62 4.68
N TRP A 36 -10.15 0.19 4.74
CA TRP A 36 -10.30 1.36 3.89
C TRP A 36 -9.11 2.31 3.98
N GLY A 37 -8.69 2.67 5.19
CA GLY A 37 -7.61 3.62 5.42
C GLY A 37 -6.28 3.13 4.84
N ILE A 38 -6.00 1.84 4.96
CA ILE A 38 -4.77 1.22 4.46
C ILE A 38 -4.71 1.27 2.92
N TYR A 39 -5.79 0.89 2.23
CA TYR A 39 -5.83 0.93 0.77
C TYR A 39 -5.91 2.35 0.24
N ALA A 40 -6.57 3.26 0.96
CA ALA A 40 -6.61 4.66 0.62
C ALA A 40 -5.22 5.29 0.67
N LEU A 41 -4.47 5.00 1.74
CA LEU A 41 -3.09 5.46 1.91
C LEU A 41 -2.17 4.87 0.83
N GLY A 42 -2.23 3.56 0.60
CA GLY A 42 -1.40 2.91 -0.42
C GLY A 42 -1.72 3.41 -1.84
N GLY A 43 -3.00 3.57 -2.18
CA GLY A 43 -3.42 4.07 -3.49
C GLY A 43 -2.99 5.52 -3.72
N TRP A 44 -3.08 6.35 -2.67
CA TRP A 44 -2.57 7.72 -2.72
C TRP A 44 -1.06 7.77 -2.97
N LEU A 45 -0.28 6.99 -2.21
CA LEU A 45 1.19 6.98 -2.32
C LEU A 45 1.65 6.52 -3.72
N ILE A 46 1.04 5.48 -4.27
CA ILE A 46 1.38 4.98 -5.61
C ILE A 46 1.12 6.04 -6.69
N LEU A 47 -0.04 6.69 -6.65
CA LEU A 47 -0.42 7.69 -7.64
C LEU A 47 0.34 9.02 -7.46
N ARG A 48 0.75 9.33 -6.23
CA ARG A 48 1.59 10.49 -5.95
C ARG A 48 2.99 10.30 -6.54
N GLN A 49 3.52 9.08 -6.50
CA GLN A 49 4.84 8.72 -7.02
C GLN A 49 4.79 7.97 -8.36
N GLU A 50 3.77 8.20 -9.18
CA GLU A 50 3.55 7.45 -10.45
C GLU A 50 4.80 7.42 -11.35
N ASP A 51 5.56 8.51 -11.36
CA ASP A 51 6.74 8.67 -12.22
C ASP A 51 7.85 7.67 -11.82
N ILE A 52 7.97 7.32 -10.53
CA ILE A 52 8.98 6.37 -10.03
C ILE A 52 8.58 4.93 -10.36
N TRP A 53 7.30 4.61 -10.16
CA TRP A 53 6.74 3.31 -10.53
C TRP A 53 6.84 3.04 -12.05
N ARG A 54 6.74 4.08 -12.90
CA ARG A 54 6.85 3.95 -14.35
C ARG A 54 8.29 3.93 -14.87
N THR A 55 9.21 4.68 -14.26
CA THR A 55 10.51 4.99 -14.88
C THR A 55 11.69 4.25 -14.24
N GLY A 56 11.59 3.84 -12.96
CA GLY A 56 12.73 3.35 -12.19
C GLY A 56 12.44 2.06 -11.42
N GLY A 57 12.62 0.92 -12.07
CA GLY A 57 13.15 -0.29 -11.42
C GLY A 57 12.38 -0.99 -10.30
N ASN A 58 11.21 -0.52 -9.83
CA ASN A 58 10.64 -1.06 -8.59
C ASN A 58 9.74 -2.30 -8.75
N ARG A 59 10.19 -3.26 -9.57
CA ARG A 59 9.55 -4.58 -9.74
C ARG A 59 9.49 -5.37 -8.43
N TRP A 60 10.40 -5.09 -7.51
CA TRP A 60 10.48 -5.72 -6.18
C TRP A 60 9.34 -5.29 -5.25
N SER A 61 8.93 -4.02 -5.26
CA SER A 61 7.73 -3.60 -4.54
C SER A 61 6.46 -4.23 -5.10
N ALA A 62 6.35 -4.36 -6.42
CA ALA A 62 5.24 -5.10 -7.05
C ALA A 62 5.26 -6.59 -6.67
N LEU A 63 6.43 -7.22 -6.64
CA LEU A 63 6.59 -8.61 -6.18
C LEU A 63 6.23 -8.78 -4.70
N LEU A 64 6.57 -7.83 -3.83
CA LEU A 64 6.19 -7.86 -2.41
C LEU A 64 4.66 -7.80 -2.23
N VAL A 65 3.96 -7.01 -3.05
CA VAL A 65 2.50 -7.00 -3.06
C VAL A 65 1.94 -8.35 -3.50
N VAL A 66 2.53 -8.99 -4.53
CA VAL A 66 2.12 -10.32 -4.99
C VAL A 66 2.39 -11.40 -3.92
N VAL A 67 3.55 -11.35 -3.26
CA VAL A 67 3.90 -12.27 -2.17
C VAL A 67 2.97 -12.09 -0.98
N ALA A 68 2.60 -10.85 -0.63
CA ALA A 68 1.66 -10.61 0.45
C ALA A 68 0.21 -10.93 0.09
N MET A 69 -0.19 -10.76 -1.18
CA MET A 69 -1.44 -11.31 -1.71
C MET A 69 -1.50 -12.82 -1.47
N GLY A 70 -0.47 -13.55 -1.92
CA GLY A 70 -0.38 -14.99 -1.73
C GLY A 70 -0.32 -15.39 -0.24
N GLY A 71 0.49 -14.70 0.56
CA GLY A 71 0.59 -14.94 2.00
C GLY A 71 -0.72 -14.66 2.75
N SER A 72 -1.49 -13.66 2.33
CA SER A 72 -2.80 -13.38 2.90
C SER A 72 -3.81 -14.49 2.59
N GLN A 73 -3.91 -14.90 1.32
CA GLN A 73 -4.85 -15.91 0.86
C GLN A 73 -4.51 -17.33 1.32
N PHE A 74 -3.23 -17.69 1.37
CA PHE A 74 -2.78 -19.06 1.67
C PHE A 74 -2.20 -19.21 3.09
N GLY A 75 -1.86 -18.12 3.78
CA GLY A 75 -1.27 -18.14 5.12
C GLY A 75 -2.31 -18.16 6.25
N VAL A 76 -3.43 -17.46 6.08
CA VAL A 76 -4.57 -17.59 7.01
C VAL A 76 -5.30 -18.88 6.65
N HIS A 77 -4.87 -19.98 7.26
CA HIS A 77 -5.46 -21.29 7.04
C HIS A 77 -6.95 -21.28 7.42
N MET A 78 -7.78 -21.89 6.58
CA MET A 78 -9.22 -22.08 6.79
C MET A 78 -9.57 -22.99 8.00
N ASP A 79 -8.56 -23.56 8.65
CA ASP A 79 -8.70 -24.45 9.82
C ASP A 79 -8.71 -23.72 11.17
N LEU A 80 -8.56 -22.38 11.19
CA LEU A 80 -8.80 -21.65 12.42
C LEU A 80 -10.31 -21.66 12.75
N PRO A 81 -10.71 -21.79 14.02
CA PRO A 81 -12.11 -21.75 14.45
C PRO A 81 -12.65 -20.31 14.43
N ILE A 82 -12.55 -19.66 13.27
CA ILE A 82 -12.99 -18.31 12.98
C ILE A 82 -13.96 -18.37 11.79
N SER A 83 -14.97 -17.50 11.80
CA SER A 83 -15.97 -17.45 10.73
C SER A 83 -15.32 -17.12 9.39
N GLU A 84 -15.79 -17.75 8.31
CA GLU A 84 -15.35 -17.52 6.93
C GLU A 84 -15.26 -16.02 6.55
N LYS A 85 -16.25 -15.23 6.99
CA LYS A 85 -16.28 -13.77 6.78
C LYS A 85 -15.11 -13.03 7.44
N LEU A 86 -14.71 -13.46 8.63
CA LEU A 86 -13.56 -12.90 9.34
C LEU A 86 -12.25 -13.30 8.65
N THR A 87 -12.15 -14.53 8.12
CA THR A 87 -11.00 -14.98 7.33
C THR A 87 -10.80 -14.11 6.09
N ILE A 88 -11.87 -13.84 5.34
CA ILE A 88 -11.83 -12.98 4.16
C ILE A 88 -11.42 -11.54 4.55
N ALA A 89 -11.95 -11.01 5.64
CA ALA A 89 -11.57 -9.68 6.12
C ALA A 89 -10.09 -9.60 6.53
N LEU A 90 -9.56 -10.65 7.16
CA LEU A 90 -8.14 -10.76 7.51
C LEU A 90 -7.25 -10.86 6.25
N TRP A 91 -7.70 -11.53 5.19
CA TRP A 91 -6.97 -11.54 3.92
C TRP A 91 -6.82 -10.13 3.36
N PHE A 92 -7.91 -9.37 3.28
CA PHE A 92 -7.87 -7.99 2.81
C PHE A 92 -7.00 -7.10 3.68
N LEU A 93 -7.02 -7.29 5.01
CA LEU A 93 -6.17 -6.55 5.94
C LEU A 93 -4.69 -6.80 5.65
N VAL A 94 -4.25 -8.06 5.58
CA VAL A 94 -2.84 -8.42 5.34
C VAL A 94 -2.37 -7.90 3.98
N LEU A 95 -3.21 -8.06 2.94
CA LEU A 95 -2.94 -7.56 1.61
C LEU A 95 -2.77 -6.04 1.61
N GLY A 96 -3.66 -5.33 2.31
CA GLY A 96 -3.58 -3.88 2.46
C GLY A 96 -2.28 -3.45 3.14
N VAL A 97 -1.90 -4.08 4.27
CA VAL A 97 -0.69 -3.71 5.02
C VAL A 97 0.54 -3.81 4.13
N ALA A 98 0.66 -4.89 3.37
CA ALA A 98 1.77 -5.04 2.44
C ALA A 98 1.73 -4.06 1.28
N PHE A 99 0.54 -3.75 0.77
CA PHE A 99 0.37 -2.73 -0.25
C PHE A 99 0.83 -1.35 0.22
N ALA A 100 0.45 -0.95 1.44
CA ALA A 100 0.93 0.29 2.05
C ALA A 100 2.44 0.26 2.32
N ALA A 101 2.97 -0.84 2.84
CA ALA A 101 4.40 -1.01 3.10
C ALA A 101 5.24 -0.89 1.81
N ALA A 102 4.78 -1.49 0.72
CA ALA A 102 5.43 -1.39 -0.58
C ALA A 102 5.48 0.06 -1.08
N ALA A 103 4.39 0.81 -0.91
CA ALA A 103 4.30 2.21 -1.29
C ALA A 103 5.20 3.12 -0.43
N ILE A 104 5.27 2.86 0.89
CA ILE A 104 6.18 3.56 1.80
C ILE A 104 7.64 3.28 1.44
N GLY A 105 7.99 2.02 1.13
CA GLY A 105 9.34 1.66 0.71
C GLY A 105 9.80 2.42 -0.53
N VAL A 106 8.88 2.74 -1.46
CA VAL A 106 9.20 3.56 -2.64
C VAL A 106 9.48 5.02 -2.24
N GLU A 107 8.67 5.62 -1.36
CA GLU A 107 8.92 6.99 -0.87
C GLU A 107 10.28 7.07 -0.19
N MET A 108 10.62 6.08 0.66
CA MET A 108 11.88 6.07 1.38
C MET A 108 13.09 5.96 0.44
N ALA A 109 12.99 5.15 -0.62
CA ALA A 109 14.05 5.04 -1.63
C ALA A 109 14.30 6.38 -2.35
N GLU A 110 13.24 7.12 -2.70
CA GLU A 110 13.35 8.46 -3.30
C GLU A 110 14.07 9.45 -2.38
N THR A 111 13.67 9.50 -1.10
CA THR A 111 14.32 10.39 -0.13
C THR A 111 15.79 10.07 0.08
N THR A 112 16.18 8.80 -0.03
CA THR A 112 17.56 8.36 0.17
C THR A 112 18.44 8.69 -1.04
N ASP A 113 17.95 8.45 -2.28
CA ASP A 113 18.68 8.79 -3.51
C ASP A 113 18.82 10.31 -3.69
N GLY A 114 17.79 11.08 -3.31
CA GLY A 114 17.84 12.54 -3.31
C GLY A 114 18.88 13.10 -2.34
N GLN A 115 18.99 12.52 -1.14
CA GLN A 115 20.01 12.95 -0.16
C GLN A 115 21.43 12.57 -0.58
N ALA A 116 21.62 11.38 -1.18
CA ALA A 116 22.94 10.96 -1.66
C ALA A 116 23.47 11.86 -2.79
N SER A 117 22.59 12.25 -3.73
CA SER A 117 22.96 13.14 -4.84
C SER A 117 23.22 14.58 -4.41
N GLU A 118 22.53 15.08 -3.38
CA GLU A 118 22.76 16.41 -2.82
C GLU A 118 24.09 16.49 -2.04
N GLN A 119 24.46 15.41 -1.34
CA GLN A 119 25.69 15.29 -0.57
C GLN A 119 26.95 15.18 -1.45
N ASP A 120 26.85 14.52 -2.61
CA ASP A 120 27.95 14.43 -3.60
C ASP A 120 28.19 15.75 -4.35
N SER A 121 27.21 16.67 -4.33
CA SER A 121 27.34 18.01 -4.94
C SER A 121 28.02 19.04 -4.02
N TYR A 122 28.14 18.74 -2.72
CA TYR A 122 28.75 19.62 -1.74
C TYR A 122 30.29 19.50 -1.80
N VAL A 123 30.92 20.30 -2.66
CA VAL A 123 32.36 20.56 -2.61
C VAL A 123 32.59 21.73 -1.65
N PRO A 124 33.28 21.54 -0.50
CA PRO A 124 33.59 22.66 0.39
C PRO A 124 34.47 23.65 -0.38
N SER A 125 34.01 24.89 -0.52
CA SER A 125 34.88 25.99 -0.93
C SER A 125 35.93 26.17 0.15
N ALA A 126 37.17 25.80 -0.18
CA ALA A 126 38.31 26.01 0.71
C ALA A 126 38.61 27.51 0.77
N ASP A 127 38.26 28.12 1.90
CA ASP A 127 38.72 29.44 2.32
C ASP A 127 40.11 29.34 2.98
#